data_AF-A0A915AL79-F1
#
_entry.id   AF-A0A915AL79-F1
#
_cell.length_a   1.000
_cell.length_b   1.000
_cell.length_c   1.000
_cell.angle_alpha   90.00
_cell.angle_beta   90.00
_cell.angle_gamma   90.00
#
_symmetry.space_group_name_H-M   'P 1'
#
loop_
_entity.id
_entity.type
_entity.pdbx_description
1 polymer ?
#
loop_
_entity_poly.entity_id
_entity_poly.type
_entity_poly.pdbx_seq_one_letter_code
_entity_poly.pdbx_strand_id
1 'polypeptide(L)'
;SIQFNSIQFNSIQFNSIQFNSIQFNSIQFNSVQFNSIQFNSIQFNSIQFNSIQFNSIQFNSIQFNSIQFNSIQFNSIQFNSIQFNSIQFNSIQFNSIQFNSIQFNSIQFNSIQFNSIQFNSIQFNSIQFNSIQFNSIQFNSIQFNSIQFNSIQFNSIQFNSIQFNSIQFNSIQFNSIQFNSIQFNSIQFNSIQFNSIQFNSIQFNSIQFNSIQFNSIQFNSIQFNSIQFNSIQFNSIQFNSIQFNSIQFN
;
A
#
# COMPACT_ATOMS: atom_id res chain seq x y z
N SER A 1 1.37 11.21 -31.33
CA SER A 1 0.51 10.73 -30.23
C SER A 1 -0.74 10.14 -30.86
N ILE A 2 -1.16 8.94 -30.43
CA ILE A 2 -2.44 8.37 -30.85
C ILE A 2 -3.46 8.71 -29.77
N GLN A 3 -4.66 9.14 -30.16
CA GLN A 3 -5.73 9.43 -29.22
C GLN A 3 -6.95 8.58 -29.54
N PHE A 4 -7.49 7.93 -28.52
CA PHE A 4 -8.73 7.17 -28.62
C PHE A 4 -9.80 7.78 -27.71
N ASN A 5 -10.97 8.03 -28.28
CA ASN A 5 -12.08 8.64 -27.56
C ASN A 5 -12.85 7.61 -26.73
N SER A 6 -13.28 6.51 -27.35
CA SER A 6 -13.94 5.39 -26.67
C SER A 6 -13.62 4.08 -27.37
N ILE A 7 -13.16 3.08 -26.62
CA ILE A 7 -12.94 1.71 -27.13
C ILE A 7 -13.41 0.70 -26.09
N GLN A 8 -13.97 -0.41 -26.55
CA GLN A 8 -14.31 -1.54 -25.71
C GLN A 8 -13.70 -2.84 -26.26
N PHE A 9 -13.06 -3.60 -25.38
CA PHE A 9 -12.56 -4.94 -25.65
C PHE A 9 -13.30 -5.95 -24.77
N ASN A 10 -13.96 -6.91 -25.39
CA ASN A 10 -14.75 -7.91 -24.68
C ASN A 10 -13.94 -9.16 -24.34
N SER A 11 -13.52 -9.91 -25.37
CA SER A 11 -12.80 -11.17 -25.19
C SER A 11 -11.63 -11.21 -26.16
N ILE A 12 -10.45 -10.83 -25.68
CA ILE A 12 -9.26 -10.76 -26.54
C ILE A 12 -8.02 -11.21 -25.77
N GLN A 13 -7.08 -11.79 -26.50
CA GLN A 13 -5.78 -12.14 -25.98
C GLN A 13 -4.71 -11.35 -26.73
N PHE A 14 -3.85 -10.71 -25.96
CA PHE A 14 -2.71 -9.98 -26.48
C PHE A 14 -1.42 -10.70 -26.08
N ASN A 15 -0.67 -11.16 -27.09
CA ASN A 15 0.59 -11.86 -26.87
C ASN A 15 1.72 -10.90 -26.55
N SER A 16 1.92 -9.87 -27.37
CA SER A 16 2.88 -8.80 -27.12
C SER A 16 2.40 -7.51 -27.77
N ILE A 17 2.33 -6.43 -26.99
CA ILE A 17 2.02 -5.09 -27.50
C ILE A 17 2.93 -4.06 -26.83
N GLN A 18 3.37 -3.07 -27.62
CA GLN A 18 4.10 -1.92 -27.11
C GLN A 18 3.40 -0.63 -27.54
N PHE A 19 3.20 0.28 -26.58
CA PHE A 19 2.70 1.62 -26.81
C PHE A 19 3.73 2.66 -26.35
N ASN A 20 4.08 3.58 -27.25
CA ASN A 20 5.05 4.63 -26.96
C ASN A 20 4.41 5.87 -26.35
N SER A 21 3.50 6.54 -27.07
CA SER A 21 2.79 7.73 -26.61
C SER A 21 1.34 7.72 -27.09
N ILE A 22 0.43 7.51 -26.15
CA ILE A 22 -0.99 7.31 -26.44
C ILE A 22 -1.86 7.92 -25.34
N GLN A 23 -3.05 8.38 -25.71
CA GLN A 23 -4.04 8.90 -24.78
C GLN A 23 -5.38 8.20 -25.00
N PHE A 24 -5.98 7.73 -23.90
CA PHE A 24 -7.32 7.16 -23.89
C PHE A 24 -8.24 8.04 -23.04
N ASN A 25 -9.34 8.47 -23.65
CA ASN A 25 -10.38 9.19 -22.92
C ASN A 25 -11.27 8.22 -22.13
N SER A 26 -11.79 7.18 -22.80
CA SER A 26 -12.54 6.11 -22.15
C SER A 26 -12.19 4.77 -22.77
N ILE A 27 -11.92 3.76 -21.94
CA ILE A 27 -11.69 2.40 -22.42
C ILE A 27 -12.19 1.36 -21.43
N GLN A 28 -12.80 0.30 -21.95
CA GLN A 28 -13.28 -0.81 -21.16
C GLN A 28 -12.70 -2.13 -21.64
N PHE A 29 -12.19 -2.92 -20.70
CA PHE A 29 -11.71 -4.28 -20.92
C PHE A 29 -12.50 -5.23 -20.02
N ASN A 30 -13.17 -6.20 -20.62
CA ASN A 30 -13.97 -7.17 -19.87
C ASN A 30 -13.16 -8.41 -19.51
N SER A 31 -12.99 -9.34 -20.45
CA SER A 31 -12.33 -10.64 -20.27
C SER A 31 -11.07 -10.71 -21.13
N VAL A 32 -9.97 -10.18 -20.63
CA VAL A 32 -8.76 -9.98 -21.46
C VAL A 32 -7.55 -10.61 -20.82
N GLN A 33 -6.69 -11.22 -21.64
CA GLN A 33 -5.40 -11.72 -21.20
C GLN A 33 -4.29 -10.97 -21.92
N PHE A 34 -3.36 -10.42 -21.13
CA PHE A 34 -2.13 -9.82 -21.61
C PHE A 34 -0.94 -10.67 -21.18
N ASN A 35 -0.22 -11.23 -22.16
CA ASN A 35 0.99 -11.99 -21.87
C ASN A 35 2.18 -11.08 -21.61
N SER A 36 2.44 -10.13 -22.52
CA SER A 36 3.46 -9.10 -22.36
C SER A 36 2.96 -7.77 -22.90
N ILE A 37 3.09 -6.71 -22.11
CA ILE A 37 2.74 -5.37 -22.57
C ILE A 37 3.69 -4.33 -22.00
N GLN A 38 4.08 -3.37 -22.84
CA GLN A 38 4.92 -2.24 -22.43
C GLN A 38 4.25 -0.92 -22.80
N PHE A 39 4.15 -0.02 -21.82
CA PHE A 39 3.75 1.36 -22.05
C PHE A 39 4.87 2.31 -21.61
N ASN A 40 5.30 3.16 -22.54
CA ASN A 40 6.34 4.14 -22.24
C ASN A 40 5.76 5.44 -21.67
N SER A 41 4.82 6.07 -22.39
CA SER A 41 4.10 7.26 -21.93
C SER A 41 2.63 7.15 -22.28
N ILE A 42 1.76 7.19 -21.28
CA ILE A 42 0.33 7.05 -21.52
C ILE A 42 -0.49 7.86 -20.52
N GLN A 43 -1.60 8.39 -21.01
CA GLN A 43 -2.61 9.02 -20.18
C GLN A 43 -3.95 8.32 -20.37
N PHE A 44 -4.54 7.91 -19.25
CA PHE A 44 -5.90 7.39 -19.20
C PHE A 44 -6.78 8.33 -18.39
N ASN A 45 -7.86 8.80 -19.01
CA ASN A 45 -8.85 9.62 -18.31
C ASN A 45 -9.84 8.75 -17.54
N SER A 46 -10.46 7.77 -18.19
CA SER A 46 -11.32 6.78 -17.56
C SER A 46 -11.05 5.40 -18.12
N ILE A 47 -10.86 4.41 -17.24
CA ILE A 47 -10.67 3.02 -17.64
C ILE A 47 -11.32 2.05 -16.68
N GLN A 48 -11.96 1.03 -17.25
CA GLN A 48 -12.54 -0.07 -16.48
C GLN A 48 -11.96 -1.40 -16.96
N PHE A 49 -11.47 -2.18 -16.00
CA PHE A 49 -10.96 -3.53 -16.19
C PHE A 49 -11.78 -4.47 -15.30
N ASN A 50 -12.41 -5.51 -15.87
CA ASN A 50 -13.36 -6.35 -15.10
C ASN A 50 -12.89 -7.77 -14.77
N SER A 51 -12.19 -8.47 -15.64
CA SER A 51 -11.74 -9.85 -15.42
C SER A 51 -10.50 -10.10 -16.27
N ILE A 52 -9.35 -9.77 -15.71
CA ILE A 52 -8.13 -9.64 -16.51
C ILE A 52 -6.97 -10.35 -15.86
N GLN A 53 -6.18 -10.99 -16.72
CA GLN A 53 -4.91 -11.55 -16.34
C GLN A 53 -3.79 -10.84 -17.08
N PHE A 54 -2.83 -10.34 -16.29
CA PHE A 54 -1.61 -9.76 -16.78
C PHE A 54 -0.42 -10.59 -16.32
N ASN A 55 0.29 -11.18 -17.27
CA ASN A 55 1.45 -12.00 -16.96
C ASN A 55 2.71 -11.15 -16.75
N SER A 56 3.04 -10.29 -17.70
CA SER A 56 4.15 -9.36 -17.59
C SER A 56 3.76 -7.98 -18.12
N ILE A 57 3.94 -6.94 -17.29
CA ILE A 57 3.73 -5.56 -17.71
C ILE A 57 4.87 -4.67 -17.27
N GLN A 58 5.24 -3.74 -18.15
CA GLN A 58 6.05 -2.59 -17.80
C GLN A 58 5.35 -1.28 -18.13
N PHE A 59 5.31 -0.40 -17.13
CA PHE A 59 4.74 0.92 -17.22
C PHE A 59 5.81 1.94 -16.80
N ASN A 60 6.21 2.85 -17.69
CA ASN A 60 7.35 3.74 -17.45
C ASN A 60 7.00 5.18 -17.04
N SER A 61 5.94 5.77 -17.58
CA SER A 61 5.49 7.12 -17.20
C SER A 61 4.01 7.26 -17.49
N ILE A 62 3.18 7.27 -16.45
CA ILE A 62 1.74 7.15 -16.64
C ILE A 62 0.96 8.07 -15.74
N GLN A 63 -0.09 8.64 -16.32
CA GLN A 63 -1.12 9.29 -15.55
C GLN A 63 -2.46 8.58 -15.75
N PHE A 64 -3.06 8.19 -14.64
CA PHE A 64 -4.43 7.69 -14.60
C PHE A 64 -5.29 8.62 -13.77
N ASN A 65 -6.36 9.13 -14.37
CA ASN A 65 -7.30 10.01 -13.69
C ASN A 65 -8.37 9.22 -12.94
N SER A 66 -9.08 8.33 -13.62
CA SER A 66 -10.08 7.44 -13.01
C SER A 66 -9.89 6.01 -13.50
N ILE A 67 -9.75 5.06 -12.57
CA ILE A 67 -9.70 3.64 -12.91
C ILE A 67 -10.56 2.81 -11.98
N GLN A 68 -11.24 1.82 -12.55
CA GLN A 68 -11.77 0.71 -11.80
C GLN A 68 -11.16 -0.61 -12.27
N PHE A 69 -10.59 -1.35 -11.33
CA PHE A 69 -10.12 -2.71 -11.52
C PHE A 69 -10.98 -3.65 -10.67
N ASN A 70 -11.67 -4.59 -11.32
CA ASN A 70 -12.37 -5.68 -10.67
C ASN A 70 -11.73 -7.00 -11.09
N SER A 71 -11.58 -7.94 -10.15
CA SER A 71 -11.21 -9.34 -10.43
C SER A 71 -9.97 -9.50 -11.32
N ILE A 72 -8.81 -9.05 -10.84
CA ILE A 72 -7.58 -9.02 -11.65
C ILE A 72 -6.46 -9.80 -11.01
N GLN A 73 -5.70 -10.48 -11.86
CA GLN A 73 -4.45 -11.09 -11.48
C GLN A 73 -3.28 -10.43 -12.22
N PHE A 74 -2.33 -9.96 -11.43
CA PHE A 74 -1.09 -9.36 -11.87
C PHE A 74 0.07 -10.24 -11.41
N ASN A 75 0.81 -10.84 -12.35
CA ASN A 75 1.85 -11.83 -12.02
C ASN A 75 3.26 -11.27 -11.92
N SER A 76 3.63 -10.30 -12.76
CA SER A 76 4.93 -9.64 -12.71
C SER A 76 4.83 -8.26 -13.34
N ILE A 77 5.04 -7.21 -12.54
CA ILE A 77 4.86 -5.84 -13.01
C ILE A 77 5.95 -4.92 -12.50
N GLN A 78 6.37 -4.03 -13.39
CA GLN A 78 7.15 -2.88 -13.02
C GLN A 78 6.38 -1.60 -13.37
N PHE A 79 6.16 -0.78 -12.35
CA PHE A 79 5.62 0.56 -12.47
C PHE A 79 6.72 1.57 -12.09
N ASN A 80 7.08 2.43 -13.04
CA ASN A 80 7.97 3.55 -12.81
C ASN A 80 7.20 4.86 -13.07
N SER A 81 7.41 5.88 -12.24
CA SER A 81 6.94 7.26 -12.46
C SER A 81 5.45 7.37 -12.79
N ILE A 82 4.59 7.06 -11.83
CA ILE A 82 3.14 7.00 -12.06
C ILE A 82 2.36 7.91 -11.13
N GLN A 83 1.36 8.56 -11.69
CA GLN A 83 0.35 9.27 -10.92
C GLN A 83 -1.01 8.61 -11.08
N PHE A 84 -1.60 8.29 -9.95
CA PHE A 84 -2.89 7.66 -9.80
C PHE A 84 -3.79 8.60 -9.00
N ASN A 85 -4.79 9.21 -9.66
CA ASN A 85 -5.66 10.19 -9.01
C ASN A 85 -6.81 9.51 -8.25
N SER A 86 -7.74 8.86 -8.95
CA SER A 86 -8.88 8.17 -8.34
C SER A 86 -8.97 6.73 -8.79
N ILE A 87 -8.83 5.78 -7.87
CA ILE A 87 -8.83 4.35 -8.24
C ILE A 87 -9.61 3.50 -7.27
N GLN A 88 -10.31 2.53 -7.83
CA GLN A 88 -10.86 1.43 -7.07
C GLN A 88 -10.28 0.10 -7.53
N PHE A 89 -9.71 -0.64 -6.58
CA PHE A 89 -9.25 -2.00 -6.76
C PHE A 89 -10.13 -2.93 -5.92
N ASN A 90 -10.82 -3.86 -6.58
CA ASN A 90 -11.66 -4.86 -5.95
C ASN A 90 -11.24 -6.27 -6.35
N SER A 91 -11.00 -7.15 -5.38
CA SER A 91 -10.70 -8.57 -5.61
C SER A 91 -9.49 -8.79 -6.53
N ILE A 92 -8.30 -8.39 -6.07
CA ILE A 92 -7.08 -8.41 -6.90
C ILE A 92 -5.97 -9.17 -6.22
N GLN A 93 -5.22 -9.89 -7.04
CA GLN A 93 -3.99 -10.53 -6.64
C GLN A 93 -2.81 -9.89 -7.37
N PHE A 94 -1.88 -9.36 -6.58
CA PHE A 94 -0.60 -8.85 -7.03
C PHE A 94 0.51 -9.80 -6.59
N ASN A 95 1.21 -10.39 -7.55
CA ASN A 95 2.41 -11.19 -7.34
C ASN A 95 3.60 -10.46 -7.98
N SER A 96 4.73 -10.42 -7.28
CA SER A 96 6.03 -9.96 -7.80
C SER A 96 5.98 -8.60 -8.50
N ILE A 97 5.84 -7.51 -7.74
CA ILE A 97 5.69 -6.16 -8.31
C ILE A 97 6.69 -5.20 -7.72
N GLN A 98 7.18 -4.32 -8.59
CA GLN A 98 7.99 -3.18 -8.20
C GLN A 98 7.27 -1.89 -8.56
N PHE A 99 7.08 -1.05 -7.56
CA PHE A 99 6.58 0.31 -7.69
C PHE A 99 7.71 1.29 -7.34
N ASN A 100 8.09 2.14 -8.29
CA ASN A 100 9.10 3.17 -8.12
C ASN A 100 8.52 4.54 -8.46
N SER A 101 8.67 5.51 -7.56
CA SER A 101 8.31 6.91 -7.80
C SER A 101 6.83 7.10 -8.18
N ILE A 102 5.93 6.79 -7.26
CA ILE A 102 4.48 6.79 -7.53
C ILE A 102 3.74 7.66 -6.55
N GLN A 103 2.73 8.35 -7.05
CA GLN A 103 1.77 9.10 -6.25
C GLN A 103 0.38 8.50 -6.39
N PHE A 104 -0.21 8.15 -5.26
CA PHE A 104 -1.58 7.68 -5.11
C PHE A 104 -2.37 8.71 -4.31
N ASN A 105 -3.47 9.23 -4.86
CA ASN A 105 -4.19 10.35 -4.24
C ASN A 105 -5.55 10.02 -3.62
N SER A 106 -6.35 9.12 -4.19
CA SER A 106 -7.67 8.77 -3.67
C SER A 106 -8.01 7.37 -4.10
N ILE A 107 -7.71 6.38 -3.25
CA ILE A 107 -7.78 4.98 -3.64
C ILE A 107 -8.47 4.15 -2.60
N GLN A 108 -9.27 3.23 -3.10
CA GLN A 108 -9.86 2.18 -2.31
C GLN A 108 -9.35 0.83 -2.79
N PHE A 109 -8.75 0.10 -1.86
CA PHE A 109 -8.37 -1.30 -2.01
C PHE A 109 -9.32 -2.15 -1.18
N ASN A 110 -10.05 -3.06 -1.83
CA ASN A 110 -10.94 -3.99 -1.17
C ASN A 110 -10.61 -5.42 -1.59
N SER A 111 -10.37 -6.30 -0.60
CA SER A 111 -10.12 -7.73 -0.83
C SER A 111 -8.92 -7.96 -1.76
N ILE A 112 -7.74 -7.55 -1.33
CA ILE A 112 -6.51 -7.59 -2.14
C ILE A 112 -5.46 -8.44 -1.46
N GLN A 113 -4.72 -9.21 -2.27
CA GLN A 113 -3.53 -9.91 -1.82
C GLN A 113 -2.30 -9.38 -2.52
N PHE A 114 -1.32 -8.96 -1.72
CA PHE A 114 0.00 -8.54 -2.16
C PHE A 114 1.03 -9.56 -1.73
N ASN A 115 1.74 -10.15 -2.70
CA ASN A 115 2.82 -11.10 -2.46
C ASN A 115 4.10 -10.64 -3.15
N SER A 116 5.19 -10.51 -2.39
CA SER A 116 6.52 -10.17 -2.92
C SER A 116 6.53 -8.83 -3.68
N ILE A 117 6.26 -7.74 -2.97
CA ILE A 117 6.17 -6.40 -3.57
C ILE A 117 7.25 -5.49 -2.99
N GLN A 118 7.79 -4.62 -3.83
CA GLN A 118 8.69 -3.54 -3.43
C GLN A 118 8.07 -2.19 -3.78
N PHE A 119 7.97 -1.33 -2.78
CA PHE A 119 7.56 0.06 -2.91
C PHE A 119 8.75 0.95 -2.60
N ASN A 120 9.16 1.76 -3.57
CA ASN A 120 10.25 2.72 -3.41
C ASN A 120 9.78 4.13 -3.80
N SER A 121 9.96 5.09 -2.89
CA SER A 121 9.64 6.51 -3.15
C SER A 121 8.18 6.73 -3.55
N ILE A 122 7.26 6.35 -2.66
CA ILE A 122 5.82 6.40 -2.92
C ILE A 122 5.14 7.38 -1.98
N GLN A 123 4.18 8.12 -2.49
CA GLN A 123 3.28 8.94 -1.70
C GLN A 123 1.85 8.40 -1.80
N PHE A 124 1.26 8.09 -0.66
CA PHE A 124 -0.14 7.73 -0.51
C PHE A 124 -0.86 8.86 0.21
N ASN A 125 -1.86 9.45 -0.44
CA ASN A 125 -2.79 10.39 0.15
C ASN A 125 -4.19 9.80 0.10
N SER A 126 -4.98 9.92 1.17
CA SER A 126 -6.41 9.58 1.19
C SER A 126 -6.73 8.17 0.66
N ILE A 127 -6.18 7.14 1.32
CA ILE A 127 -6.33 5.74 0.89
C ILE A 127 -7.10 4.94 1.93
N GLN A 128 -7.94 4.04 1.46
CA GLN A 128 -8.61 3.04 2.27
C GLN A 128 -8.19 1.65 1.86
N PHE A 129 -7.69 0.88 2.82
CA PHE A 129 -7.37 -0.53 2.69
C PHE A 129 -8.37 -1.32 3.53
N ASN A 130 -9.16 -2.18 2.88
CA ASN A 130 -10.12 -3.05 3.54
C ASN A 130 -9.88 -4.51 3.15
N SER A 131 -9.71 -5.38 4.15
CA SER A 131 -9.53 -6.83 3.94
C SER A 131 -8.34 -7.13 3.02
N ILE A 132 -7.13 -6.77 3.47
CA ILE A 132 -5.91 -6.89 2.67
C ILE A 132 -4.92 -7.81 3.36
N GLN A 133 -4.23 -8.61 2.55
CA GLN A 133 -3.09 -9.40 3.01
C GLN A 133 -1.82 -8.92 2.32
N PHE A 134 -0.82 -8.55 3.11
CA PHE A 134 0.53 -8.23 2.66
C PHE A 134 1.48 -9.33 3.12
N ASN A 135 2.15 -9.97 2.17
CA ASN A 135 3.16 -11.00 2.43
C ASN A 135 4.47 -10.65 1.73
N SER A 136 5.56 -10.59 2.50
CA SER A 136 6.91 -10.34 1.98
C SER A 136 7.01 -9.02 1.21
N ILE A 137 6.79 -7.91 1.90
CA ILE A 137 6.76 -6.57 1.28
C ILE A 137 7.88 -5.70 1.85
N GLN A 138 8.48 -4.90 0.99
CA GLN A 138 9.43 -3.87 1.37
C GLN A 138 8.89 -2.49 1.00
N PHE A 139 8.84 -1.61 1.98
CA PHE A 139 8.50 -0.20 1.83
C PHE A 139 9.74 0.63 2.13
N ASN A 140 10.21 1.39 1.15
CA ASN A 140 11.35 2.28 1.28
C ASN A 140 10.97 3.70 0.87
N SER A 141 11.21 4.67 1.77
CA SER A 141 10.98 6.09 1.51
C SER A 141 9.53 6.38 1.11
N ILE A 142 8.60 6.08 2.01
CA ILE A 142 7.16 6.20 1.75
C ILE A 142 6.54 7.26 2.66
N GLN A 143 5.61 8.03 2.11
CA GLN A 143 4.76 8.91 2.89
C GLN A 143 3.30 8.45 2.79
N PHE A 144 2.68 8.25 3.94
CA PHE A 144 1.28 7.94 4.10
C PHE A 144 0.58 9.12 4.76
N ASN A 145 -0.41 9.70 4.09
CA ASN A 145 -1.22 10.80 4.60
C ASN A 145 -2.70 10.42 4.54
N SER A 146 -3.39 10.49 5.67
CA SER A 146 -4.85 10.26 5.76
C SER A 146 -5.24 8.86 5.26
N ILE A 147 -4.76 7.82 5.94
CA ILE A 147 -4.96 6.43 5.52
C ILE A 147 -5.78 5.68 6.57
N GLN A 148 -6.67 4.81 6.09
CA GLN A 148 -7.41 3.88 6.93
C GLN A 148 -7.08 2.45 6.52
N PHE A 149 -6.65 1.68 7.51
CA PHE A 149 -6.41 0.25 7.39
C PHE A 149 -7.46 -0.48 8.23
N ASN A 150 -8.28 -1.30 7.58
CA ASN A 150 -9.30 -2.11 8.25
C ASN A 150 -9.14 -3.58 7.88
N SER A 151 -9.01 -4.44 8.89
CA SER A 151 -8.92 -5.89 8.71
C SER A 151 -7.73 -6.28 7.81
N ILE A 152 -6.52 -5.99 8.27
CA ILE A 152 -5.29 -6.19 7.48
C ILE A 152 -4.36 -7.17 8.18
N GLN A 153 -3.71 -8.00 7.38
CA GLN A 153 -2.62 -8.86 7.83
C GLN A 153 -1.33 -8.47 7.13
N PHE A 154 -0.32 -8.16 7.93
CA PHE A 154 1.04 -7.90 7.49
C PHE A 154 1.93 -9.05 7.95
N ASN A 155 2.55 -9.76 7.00
CA ASN A 155 3.47 -10.85 7.28
C ASN A 155 4.81 -10.60 6.59
N SER A 156 5.89 -10.61 7.37
CA SER A 156 7.26 -10.45 6.87
C SER A 156 7.45 -9.14 6.09
N ILE A 157 7.28 -8.02 6.77
CA ILE A 157 7.31 -6.69 6.14
C ILE A 157 8.47 -5.87 6.69
N GLN A 158 9.11 -5.11 5.81
CA GLN A 158 10.12 -4.14 6.17
C GLN A 158 9.66 -2.74 5.78
N PHE A 159 9.68 -1.84 6.75
CA PHE A 159 9.42 -0.42 6.59
C PHE A 159 10.71 0.34 6.86
N ASN A 160 11.22 1.06 5.86
CA ASN A 160 12.42 1.87 5.96
C ASN A 160 12.12 3.32 5.56
N SER A 161 12.41 4.26 6.45
CA SER A 161 12.26 5.70 6.18
C SER A 161 10.82 6.06 5.80
N ILE A 162 9.88 5.83 6.71
CA ILE A 162 8.45 6.02 6.45
C ILE A 162 7.90 7.13 7.33
N GLN A 163 7.01 7.93 6.75
CA GLN A 163 6.22 8.91 7.49
C GLN A 163 4.75 8.54 7.40
N PHE A 164 4.12 8.43 8.56
CA PHE A 164 2.69 8.19 8.72
C PHE A 164 2.05 9.44 9.33
N ASN A 165 1.12 10.05 8.62
CA ASN A 165 0.36 11.22 9.08
C ASN A 165 -1.13 10.92 9.05
N SER A 166 -1.80 11.06 10.20
CA SER A 166 -3.25 10.88 10.33
C SER A 166 -3.72 9.50 9.86
N ILE A 167 -3.28 8.46 10.56
CA ILE A 167 -3.55 7.07 10.16
C ILE A 167 -4.40 6.37 11.21
N GLN A 168 -5.36 5.59 10.73
CA GLN A 168 -6.16 4.71 11.57
C GLN A 168 -5.91 3.25 11.18
N PHE A 169 -5.57 2.45 12.17
CA PHE A 169 -5.43 1.02 12.07
C PHE A 169 -6.51 0.36 12.91
N ASN A 170 -7.37 -0.44 12.27
CA ASN A 170 -8.43 -1.18 12.92
C ASN A 170 -8.34 -2.66 12.57
N SER A 171 -8.29 -3.51 13.60
CA SER A 171 -8.28 -4.98 13.44
C SER A 171 -7.10 -5.44 12.58
N ILE A 172 -5.88 -5.17 13.04
CA ILE A 172 -4.66 -5.44 12.27
C ILE A 172 -3.80 -6.47 12.99
N GLN A 173 -3.20 -7.37 12.19
CA GLN A 173 -2.19 -8.30 12.66
C GLN A 173 -0.87 -8.00 11.97
N PHE A 174 0.15 -7.74 12.78
CA PHE A 174 1.53 -7.56 12.34
C PHE A 174 2.34 -8.78 12.80
N ASN A 175 2.92 -9.50 11.83
CA ASN A 175 3.76 -10.67 12.09
C ASN A 175 5.13 -10.49 11.43
N SER A 176 6.19 -10.55 12.22
CA SER A 176 7.57 -10.46 11.74
C SER A 176 7.82 -9.17 10.96
N ILE A 177 7.74 -8.03 11.65
CA ILE A 177 7.84 -6.70 11.02
C ILE A 177 9.05 -5.97 11.54
N GLN A 178 9.75 -5.30 10.64
CA GLN A 178 10.84 -4.38 10.96
C GLN A 178 10.47 -2.97 10.55
N PHE A 179 10.58 -2.05 11.50
CA PHE A 179 10.39 -0.63 11.31
C PHE A 179 11.72 0.07 11.56
N ASN A 180 12.26 0.74 10.54
CA ASN A 180 13.51 1.48 10.62
C ASN A 180 13.27 2.94 10.21
N SER A 181 13.61 3.87 11.10
CA SER A 181 13.52 5.32 10.85
C SER A 181 12.10 5.75 10.48
N ILE A 182 11.16 5.57 11.40
CA ILE A 182 9.74 5.83 11.15
C ILE A 182 9.26 6.99 12.01
N GLN A 183 8.47 7.86 11.39
CA GLN A 183 7.75 8.91 12.10
C GLN A 183 6.25 8.67 12.00
N PHE A 184 5.59 8.73 13.15
CA PHE A 184 4.17 8.58 13.32
C PHE A 184 3.57 9.87 13.89
N ASN A 185 2.71 10.52 13.12
CA ASN A 185 2.01 11.73 13.51
C ASN A 185 0.51 11.46 13.52
N SER A 186 -0.11 11.59 14.69
CA SER A 186 -1.55 11.42 14.89
C SER A 186 -2.05 10.06 14.41
N ILE A 187 -1.70 9.02 15.16
CA ILE A 187 -2.03 7.64 14.81
C ILE A 187 -2.97 7.03 15.84
N GLN A 188 -3.97 6.31 15.35
CA GLN A 188 -4.84 5.52 16.19
C GLN A 188 -4.73 4.05 15.82
N PHE A 189 -4.48 3.24 16.83
CA PHE A 189 -4.45 1.79 16.74
C PHE A 189 -5.60 1.24 17.58
N ASN A 190 -6.48 0.48 16.94
CA ASN A 190 -7.61 -0.19 17.58
C ASN A 190 -7.57 -1.68 17.25
N SER A 191 -7.57 -2.53 18.28
CA SER A 191 -7.61 -3.99 18.15
C SER A 191 -6.44 -4.51 17.30
N ILE A 192 -5.22 -4.33 17.79
CA ILE A 192 -4.00 -4.66 17.05
C ILE A 192 -3.20 -5.72 17.77
N GLN A 193 -2.70 -6.67 16.99
CA GLN A 193 -1.76 -7.66 17.48
C GLN A 193 -0.41 -7.48 16.81
N PHE A 194 0.63 -7.38 17.64
CA PHE A 194 2.02 -7.26 17.24
C PHE A 194 2.79 -8.51 17.65
N ASN A 195 3.24 -9.29 16.67
CA ASN A 195 4.01 -10.51 16.84
C ASN A 195 5.39 -10.36 16.21
N SER A 196 6.44 -10.48 17.02
CA SER A 196 7.84 -10.42 16.57
C SER A 196 8.14 -9.14 15.79
N ILE A 197 8.09 -8.01 16.48
CA ILE A 197 8.27 -6.69 15.88
C ILE A 197 9.57 -6.06 16.35
N GLN A 198 10.31 -5.45 15.43
CA GLN A 198 11.47 -4.66 15.76
C GLN A 198 11.26 -3.21 15.31
N PHE A 199 11.49 -2.29 16.24
CA PHE A 199 11.41 -0.86 16.04
C PHE A 199 12.80 -0.24 16.26
N ASN A 200 13.36 0.34 15.20
CA ASN A 200 14.64 1.01 15.19
C ASN A 200 14.43 2.49 14.83
N SER A 201 14.76 3.38 15.76
CA SER A 201 14.67 4.84 15.57
C SER A 201 13.28 5.30 15.16
N ILE A 202 12.37 5.30 16.12
CA ILE A 202 10.96 5.64 15.88
C ILE A 202 10.56 6.88 16.69
N GLN A 203 9.78 7.75 16.07
CA GLN A 203 9.18 8.89 16.73
C GLN A 203 7.67 8.85 16.61
N PHE A 204 6.99 8.92 17.75
CA PHE A 204 5.54 9.07 17.86
C PHE A 204 5.22 10.46 18.38
N ASN A 205 4.56 11.29 17.56
CA ASN A 205 4.19 12.64 17.96
C ASN A 205 2.84 12.71 18.68
N SER A 206 1.90 11.87 18.29
CA SER A 206 0.62 11.67 18.97
C SER A 206 0.09 10.31 18.58
N ILE A 207 -0.12 9.45 19.57
CA ILE A 207 -0.59 8.09 19.34
C ILE A 207 -1.57 7.63 20.40
N GLN A 208 -2.61 6.96 19.94
CA GLN A 208 -3.57 6.29 20.79
C GLN A 208 -3.59 4.79 20.49
N PHE A 209 -3.48 4.01 21.56
CA PHE A 209 -3.55 2.56 21.54
C PHE A 209 -4.77 2.08 22.32
N ASN A 210 -5.68 1.43 21.60
CA ASN A 210 -6.88 0.79 22.16
C ASN A 210 -6.84 -0.71 21.86
N SER A 211 -6.88 -1.53 22.90
CA SER A 211 -6.91 -2.99 22.80
C SER A 211 -5.75 -3.55 21.98
N ILE A 212 -4.55 -3.43 22.52
CA ILE A 212 -3.32 -3.84 21.83
C ILE A 212 -2.65 -4.99 22.56
N GLN A 213 -2.20 -5.97 21.79
CA GLN A 213 -1.39 -7.07 22.28
C GLN A 213 -0.02 -7.07 21.63
N PHE A 214 1.02 -7.00 22.45
CA PHE A 214 2.42 -7.15 22.07
C PHE A 214 2.94 -8.48 22.56
N ASN A 215 3.27 -9.39 21.64
CA ASN A 215 3.77 -10.72 22.00
C ASN A 215 5.29 -10.74 22.15
N SER A 216 6.01 -10.24 21.15
CA SER A 216 7.46 -10.09 21.17
C SER A 216 7.83 -8.82 20.44
N ILE A 217 8.36 -7.86 21.17
CA ILE A 217 8.69 -6.56 20.60
C ILE A 217 10.02 -6.03 21.14
N GLN A 218 10.83 -5.51 20.24
CA GLN A 218 12.10 -4.86 20.57
C GLN A 218 12.10 -3.43 20.07
N PHE A 219 12.43 -2.51 20.97
CA PHE A 219 12.63 -1.09 20.68
C PHE A 219 14.09 -0.73 20.90
N ASN A 220 14.79 -0.35 19.82
CA ASN A 220 16.18 0.07 19.92
C ASN A 220 16.34 1.56 20.23
N SER A 221 15.48 2.41 19.66
CA SER A 221 15.41 3.83 20.00
C SER A 221 14.02 4.34 19.68
N ILE A 222 13.31 4.82 20.69
CA ILE A 222 11.95 5.29 20.52
C ILE A 222 11.67 6.55 21.34
N GLN A 223 10.98 7.50 20.73
CA GLN A 223 10.50 8.71 21.38
C GLN A 223 8.99 8.83 21.23
N PHE A 224 8.32 9.10 22.34
CA PHE A 224 6.90 9.41 22.41
C PHE A 224 6.71 10.84 22.91
N ASN A 225 6.07 11.69 22.11
CA ASN A 225 5.70 13.03 22.56
C ASN A 225 4.39 13.03 23.33
N SER A 226 3.36 12.38 22.78
CA SER A 226 2.14 12.07 23.53
C SER A 226 1.65 10.67 23.16
N ILE A 227 1.33 9.90 24.19
CA ILE A 227 0.82 8.55 24.04
C ILE A 227 -0.29 8.27 25.04
N GLN A 228 -1.36 7.65 24.55
CA GLN A 228 -2.47 7.19 25.36
C GLN A 228 -2.69 5.69 25.17
N PHE A 229 -2.82 4.98 26.28
CA PHE A 229 -3.20 3.57 26.32
C PHE A 229 -4.54 3.41 27.03
N ASN A 230 -5.48 2.67 26.44
CA ASN A 230 -6.76 2.33 27.08
C ASN A 230 -6.90 0.83 27.39
N SER A 231 -6.11 -0.02 26.73
CA SER A 231 -6.01 -1.46 27.05
C SER A 231 -4.80 -2.02 26.31
N ILE A 232 -3.81 -2.49 27.05
CA ILE A 232 -2.57 -2.99 26.48
C ILE A 232 -2.06 -4.20 27.25
N GLN A 233 -1.61 -5.21 26.50
CA GLN A 233 -0.96 -6.39 27.03
C GLN A 233 0.42 -6.53 26.41
N PHE A 234 1.42 -6.79 27.24
CA PHE A 234 2.77 -7.13 26.82
C PHE A 234 3.11 -8.52 27.34
N ASN A 235 3.59 -9.40 26.45
CA ASN A 235 4.14 -10.70 26.85
C ASN A 235 5.66 -10.65 26.97
N SER A 236 6.35 -10.11 25.95
CA SER A 236 7.79 -9.85 26.01
C SER A 236 8.12 -8.55 25.30
N ILE A 237 8.84 -7.68 26.01
CA ILE A 237 9.21 -6.35 25.53
C ILE A 237 10.62 -6.00 25.98
N GLN A 238 11.41 -5.49 25.05
CA GLN A 238 12.74 -4.97 25.32
C GLN A 238 12.86 -3.53 24.82
N PHE A 239 13.42 -2.66 25.65
CA PHE A 239 13.79 -1.30 25.30
C PHE A 239 15.29 -1.10 25.49
N ASN A 240 15.97 -0.57 24.49
CA ASN A 240 17.37 -0.12 24.64
C ASN A 240 17.44 1.36 24.99
N SER A 241 16.66 2.21 24.31
CA SER A 241 16.46 3.60 24.69
C SER A 241 15.01 4.03 24.44
N ILE A 242 14.44 4.73 25.41
CA ILE A 242 13.07 5.21 25.36
C ILE A 242 12.93 6.58 26.03
N GLN A 243 12.18 7.47 25.39
CA GLN A 243 11.81 8.76 25.95
C GLN A 243 10.29 8.96 25.84
N PHE A 244 9.68 9.43 26.92
CA PHE A 244 8.30 9.88 26.95
C PHE A 244 8.25 11.34 27.39
N ASN A 245 7.51 12.18 26.68
CA ASN A 245 7.20 13.54 27.12
C ASN A 245 5.85 13.59 27.85
N SER A 246 4.83 12.92 27.33
CA SER A 246 3.58 12.68 28.05
C SER A 246 3.05 11.28 27.78
N ILE A 247 2.53 10.64 28.84
CA ILE A 247 1.96 9.30 28.80
C ILE A 247 0.71 9.26 29.66
N GLN A 248 -0.35 8.69 29.11
CA GLN A 248 -1.61 8.46 29.81
C GLN A 248 -2.00 6.99 29.69
N PHE A 249 -2.38 6.40 30.83
CA PHE A 249 -3.01 5.09 30.90
C PHE A 249 -4.43 5.28 31.43
N ASN A 250 -5.39 4.66 30.76
CA ASN A 250 -6.78 4.53 31.21
C ASN A 250 -7.14 3.06 31.34
#